data_AF-A0A2J8A288-F1
#
_entry.id   AF-A0A2J8A288-F1
#
_cell.length_a   1.000
_cell.length_b   1.000
_cell.length_c   1.000
_cell.angle_alpha   90.00
_cell.angle_beta   90.00
_cell.angle_gamma   90.00
#
_symmetry.space_group_name_H-M   'P 1'
#
loop_
_entity.id
_entity.type
_entity.pdbx_description
1 polymer ?
#
loop_
_entity_poly.entity_id
_entity_poly.type
_entity_poly.pdbx_seq_one_letter_code
_entity_poly.pdbx_strand_id
1 'polypeptide(L)'
;MGALRGKSLSEATQLLESGVNPNCVDGEGKTPLIKASSCGLSDLVELLLRFGASTGAKTKAWGKAGGSTALHVACEGGFPEVVRALLAGKAEVNITDARGNPPLYAALTKWSTTRRHLYMDITEQMIRAKALVTVRNKSNHTASDLAKRTKDDKVVQLITAAVKL
;
A
#
# COMPACT_ATOMS: atom_id res chain seq x y z
N MET A 1 8.62 -23.60 2.23
CA MET A 1 7.82 -22.49 2.82
C MET A 1 6.32 -22.53 2.48
N GLY A 2 5.81 -23.47 1.66
CA GLY A 2 4.38 -23.51 1.27
C GLY A 2 3.39 -23.93 2.38
N ALA A 3 3.80 -24.82 3.29
CA ALA A 3 2.91 -25.36 4.33
C ALA A 3 2.46 -24.32 5.39
N LEU A 4 3.32 -23.34 5.71
CA LEU A 4 3.00 -22.30 6.72
C LEU A 4 1.95 -21.30 6.19
N ARG A 5 1.98 -20.97 4.89
CA ARG A 5 0.99 -20.08 4.26
C ARG A 5 -0.40 -20.72 4.20
N GLY A 6 -0.48 -21.99 3.79
CA GLY A 6 -1.75 -22.71 3.71
C GLY A 6 -2.42 -22.88 5.09
N LYS A 7 -1.63 -23.20 6.12
CA LYS A 7 -2.15 -23.33 7.49
C LYS A 7 -2.69 -22.01 8.02
N SER A 8 -1.93 -20.92 7.86
CA SER A 8 -2.36 -19.59 8.32
C SER A 8 -3.60 -19.07 7.59
N LEU A 9 -3.75 -19.36 6.29
CA LEU A 9 -4.95 -19.00 5.52
C LEU A 9 -6.18 -19.80 5.97
N SER A 10 -6.03 -21.10 6.23
CA SER A 10 -7.13 -21.94 6.72
C SER A 10 -7.61 -21.49 8.08
N GLU A 11 -6.69 -21.20 9.01
CA GLU A 11 -7.00 -20.69 10.35
C GLU A 11 -7.66 -19.30 10.27
N ALA A 12 -7.15 -18.41 9.42
CA ALA A 12 -7.75 -17.09 9.20
C ALA A 12 -9.17 -17.20 8.61
N THR A 13 -9.40 -18.14 7.68
CA THR A 13 -10.72 -18.39 7.09
C THR A 13 -11.71 -18.84 8.16
N GLN A 14 -11.36 -19.87 8.95
CA GLN A 14 -12.23 -20.36 10.01
C GLN A 14 -12.57 -19.27 11.03
N LEU A 15 -11.59 -18.43 11.39
CA LEU A 15 -11.81 -17.33 12.33
C LEU A 15 -12.77 -16.28 11.76
N LEU A 16 -12.62 -15.90 10.50
CA LEU A 16 -13.52 -14.94 9.83
C LEU A 16 -14.94 -15.51 9.66
N GLU A 17 -15.07 -16.80 9.33
CA GLU A 17 -16.36 -17.50 9.23
C GLU A 17 -17.08 -17.59 10.57
N SER A 18 -16.34 -17.66 11.69
CA SER A 18 -16.92 -17.60 13.05
C SER A 18 -17.46 -16.22 13.45
N GLY A 19 -17.40 -15.23 12.56
CA GLY A 19 -17.97 -13.90 12.78
C GLY A 19 -17.03 -12.90 13.45
N VAL A 20 -15.71 -13.19 13.47
CA VAL A 20 -14.74 -12.22 13.99
C VAL A 20 -14.73 -10.96 13.12
N ASN A 21 -14.77 -9.81 13.79
CA ASN A 21 -14.70 -8.51 13.12
C ASN A 21 -13.35 -8.36 12.38
N PRO A 22 -13.33 -8.29 11.03
CA PRO A 22 -12.10 -8.17 10.24
C PRO A 22 -11.42 -6.79 10.39
N ASN A 23 -12.09 -5.84 11.04
CA ASN A 23 -11.63 -4.48 11.29
C ASN A 23 -11.12 -4.26 12.72
N CYS A 24 -10.90 -5.34 13.49
CA CYS A 24 -10.24 -5.22 14.79
C CYS A 24 -8.86 -4.56 14.63
N VAL A 25 -8.39 -3.86 15.67
CA VAL A 25 -7.10 -3.17 15.63
C VAL A 25 -6.23 -3.59 16.80
N ASP A 26 -4.93 -3.68 16.57
CA ASP A 26 -3.95 -3.89 17.64
C ASP A 26 -3.61 -2.59 18.39
N GLY A 27 -2.68 -2.68 19.35
CA GLY A 27 -2.21 -1.53 20.13
C GLY A 27 -1.62 -0.39 19.28
N GLU A 28 -1.17 -0.68 18.05
CA GLU A 28 -0.64 0.29 17.08
C GLU A 28 -1.71 0.81 16.10
N GLY A 29 -2.96 0.37 16.24
CA GLY A 29 -4.04 0.70 15.32
C GLY A 29 -3.97 -0.05 13.98
N LYS A 30 -3.20 -1.14 13.89
CA LYS A 30 -3.10 -1.94 12.66
C LYS A 30 -4.26 -2.93 12.60
N THR A 31 -5.01 -2.90 11.51
CA THR A 31 -6.01 -3.93 11.18
C THR A 31 -5.35 -5.20 10.63
N PRO A 32 -6.05 -6.36 10.65
CA PRO A 32 -5.62 -7.55 9.94
C PRO A 32 -5.22 -7.27 8.48
N LEU A 33 -5.98 -6.41 7.79
CA LEU A 33 -5.69 -6.02 6.40
C LEU A 33 -4.35 -5.28 6.27
N ILE A 34 -4.06 -4.35 7.18
CA ILE A 34 -2.77 -3.64 7.21
C ILE A 34 -1.62 -4.62 7.48
N LYS A 35 -1.79 -5.55 8.43
CA LYS A 35 -0.75 -6.56 8.74
C LYS A 35 -0.50 -7.48 7.54
N ALA A 36 -1.54 -8.05 6.95
CA ALA A 36 -1.43 -8.92 5.76
C ALA A 36 -0.76 -8.19 4.59
N SER A 37 -1.10 -6.90 4.40
CA SER A 37 -0.49 -6.06 3.37
C SER A 37 0.99 -5.79 3.63
N SER A 38 1.38 -5.56 4.89
CA SER A 38 2.80 -5.36 5.26
C SER A 38 3.66 -6.62 5.14
N CYS A 39 3.03 -7.80 5.13
CA CYS A 39 3.70 -9.09 4.96
C CYS A 39 3.69 -9.60 3.51
N GLY A 40 3.04 -8.89 2.58
CA GLY A 40 2.94 -9.31 1.18
C GLY A 40 2.06 -10.54 0.97
N LEU A 41 1.07 -10.77 1.83
CA LEU A 41 0.19 -11.95 1.78
C LEU A 41 -1.07 -11.64 0.95
N SER A 42 -0.96 -11.63 -0.38
CA SER A 42 -2.06 -11.31 -1.31
C SER A 42 -3.32 -12.13 -1.05
N ASP A 43 -3.19 -13.45 -0.88
CA ASP A 43 -4.34 -14.33 -0.68
C ASP A 43 -5.12 -14.00 0.60
N LEU A 44 -4.40 -13.61 1.65
CA LEU A 44 -5.02 -13.20 2.92
C LEU A 44 -5.65 -11.81 2.81
N VAL A 45 -5.06 -10.92 2.02
CA VAL A 45 -5.63 -9.60 1.70
C VAL A 45 -6.95 -9.77 0.96
N GLU A 46 -6.98 -10.60 -0.09
CA GLU A 46 -8.21 -10.89 -0.84
C GLU A 46 -9.29 -11.51 0.05
N LEU A 47 -8.91 -12.48 0.90
CA LEU A 47 -9.83 -13.08 1.86
C LEU A 47 -10.42 -12.01 2.80
N LEU A 48 -9.58 -11.18 3.43
CA LEU A 48 -10.03 -10.13 4.33
C LEU A 48 -10.97 -9.12 3.64
N LEU A 49 -10.67 -8.74 2.40
CA LEU A 49 -11.53 -7.86 1.60
C LEU A 49 -12.90 -8.49 1.32
N ARG A 50 -12.95 -9.80 1.02
CA ARG A 50 -14.21 -10.55 0.83
C ARG A 50 -15.08 -10.57 2.09
N PHE A 51 -14.47 -10.56 3.27
CA PHE A 51 -15.17 -10.49 4.55
C PHE A 51 -15.46 -9.05 5.02
N GLY A 52 -15.22 -8.03 4.19
CA GLY A 52 -15.58 -6.64 4.50
C GLY A 52 -14.54 -5.88 5.32
N ALA A 53 -13.26 -6.26 5.22
CA ALA A 53 -12.18 -5.45 5.78
C ALA A 53 -12.12 -4.07 5.11
N SER A 54 -12.01 -3.03 5.94
CA SER A 54 -11.92 -1.63 5.53
C SER A 54 -10.53 -1.31 5.01
N THR A 55 -10.47 -0.84 3.77
CA THR A 55 -9.24 -0.39 3.09
C THR A 55 -8.77 0.98 3.56
N GLY A 56 -9.69 1.79 4.11
CA GLY A 56 -9.43 3.15 4.58
C GLY A 56 -8.92 3.26 6.02
N ALA A 57 -8.83 2.15 6.75
CA ALA A 57 -8.29 2.14 8.11
C ALA A 57 -6.84 2.64 8.12
N LYS A 58 -6.49 3.42 9.15
CA LYS A 58 -5.17 4.04 9.31
C LYS A 58 -4.53 3.57 10.60
N THR A 59 -3.23 3.29 10.56
CA THR A 59 -2.44 3.08 11.79
C THR A 59 -2.46 4.31 12.68
N LYS A 60 -2.24 4.13 13.98
CA LYS A 60 -2.09 5.26 14.90
C LYS A 60 -0.99 6.20 14.41
N ALA A 61 -1.23 7.49 14.54
CA ALA A 61 -0.24 8.50 14.24
C ALA A 61 0.49 8.92 15.53
N TRP A 62 1.81 8.97 15.46
CA TRP A 62 2.66 9.55 16.51
C TRP A 62 3.53 10.64 15.88
N GLY A 63 3.12 11.90 16.05
CA GLY A 63 3.75 13.05 15.41
C GLY A 63 3.77 12.95 13.88
N LYS A 64 4.95 12.84 13.28
CA LYS A 64 5.16 12.69 11.82
C LYS A 64 5.25 11.23 11.36
N ALA A 65 4.88 10.26 12.19
CA ALA A 65 4.90 8.83 11.84
C ALA A 65 3.49 8.23 11.97
N GLY A 66 3.20 7.21 11.16
CA GLY A 66 1.92 6.51 11.17
C GLY A 66 0.86 7.15 10.28
N GLY A 67 -0.41 6.82 10.55
CA GLY A 67 -1.51 7.18 9.64
C GLY A 67 -1.50 6.39 8.33
N SER A 68 -0.78 5.26 8.27
CA SER A 68 -0.64 4.47 7.05
C SER A 68 -1.87 3.59 6.84
N THR A 69 -2.35 3.52 5.60
CA THR A 69 -3.36 2.54 5.17
C THR A 69 -2.71 1.26 4.67
N ALA A 70 -3.52 0.24 4.35
CA ALA A 70 -3.06 -0.99 3.70
C ALA A 70 -2.29 -0.72 2.39
N LEU A 71 -2.75 0.25 1.58
CA LEU A 71 -2.06 0.64 0.34
C LEU A 71 -0.67 1.24 0.61
N HIS A 72 -0.50 2.03 1.67
CA HIS A 72 0.81 2.62 2.00
C HIS A 72 1.84 1.53 2.29
N VAL A 73 1.50 0.58 3.17
CA VAL A 73 2.43 -0.48 3.58
C VAL A 73 2.70 -1.46 2.44
N ALA A 74 1.73 -1.70 1.54
CA ALA A 74 1.94 -2.51 0.34
C ALA A 74 2.90 -1.83 -0.65
N CYS A 75 2.74 -0.52 -0.84
CA CYS A 75 3.63 0.30 -1.68
C CYS A 75 5.06 0.39 -1.10
N GLU A 76 5.19 0.60 0.21
CA GLU A 76 6.49 0.62 0.91
C GLU A 76 7.19 -0.75 0.90
N GLY A 77 6.42 -1.85 1.01
CA GLY A 77 6.97 -3.21 1.00
C GLY A 77 7.39 -3.72 -0.39
N GLY A 78 6.92 -3.07 -1.46
CA GLY A 78 7.16 -3.51 -2.82
C GLY A 78 6.37 -4.77 -3.17
N PHE A 79 5.07 -4.80 -2.85
CA PHE A 79 4.18 -5.95 -3.10
C PHE A 79 3.10 -5.63 -4.18
N PRO A 80 3.41 -5.78 -5.48
CA PRO A 80 2.49 -5.43 -6.56
C PRO A 80 1.16 -6.20 -6.49
N GLU A 81 1.18 -7.49 -6.14
CA GLU A 81 -0.04 -8.30 -6.07
C GLU A 81 -0.97 -7.86 -4.92
N VAL A 82 -0.40 -7.42 -3.79
CA VAL A 82 -1.20 -6.82 -2.71
C VAL A 82 -1.80 -5.49 -3.16
N VAL A 83 -1.04 -4.64 -3.85
CA VAL A 83 -1.55 -3.38 -4.41
C VAL A 83 -2.70 -3.66 -5.37
N ARG A 84 -2.54 -4.63 -6.27
CA ARG A 84 -3.58 -5.07 -7.22
C ARG A 84 -4.86 -5.51 -6.50
N ALA A 85 -4.73 -6.37 -5.49
CA ALA A 85 -5.86 -6.84 -4.68
C ALA A 85 -6.57 -5.69 -3.94
N LEU A 86 -5.82 -4.76 -3.34
CA LEU A 86 -6.39 -3.60 -2.65
C LEU A 86 -7.11 -2.65 -3.62
N LEU A 87 -6.54 -2.39 -4.80
CA LEU A 87 -7.17 -1.58 -5.84
C LEU A 87 -8.46 -2.24 -6.38
N ALA A 88 -8.44 -3.57 -6.58
CA ALA A 88 -9.64 -4.33 -6.93
C ALA A 88 -10.71 -4.27 -5.82
N GLY A 89 -10.27 -4.26 -4.55
CA GLY A 89 -11.09 -3.99 -3.37
C GLY A 89 -11.51 -2.52 -3.19
N LYS A 90 -11.35 -1.68 -4.21
CA LYS A 90 -11.72 -0.25 -4.24
C LYS A 90 -11.04 0.56 -3.12
N ALA A 91 -9.81 0.21 -2.74
CA ALA A 91 -9.04 1.01 -1.81
C ALA A 91 -8.83 2.43 -2.34
N GLU A 92 -9.03 3.42 -1.48
CA GLU A 92 -8.84 4.82 -1.85
C GLU A 92 -7.35 5.13 -2.04
N VAL A 93 -7.00 5.52 -3.26
CA VAL A 93 -5.63 5.64 -3.76
C VAL A 93 -4.90 6.87 -3.21
N ASN A 94 -5.63 7.85 -2.69
CA ASN A 94 -5.10 9.18 -2.37
C ASN A 94 -5.16 9.55 -0.88
N ILE A 95 -5.54 8.63 0.00
CA ILE A 95 -5.48 8.86 1.46
C ILE A 95 -4.04 9.17 1.84
N THR A 96 -3.80 10.25 2.59
CA THR A 96 -2.45 10.62 3.01
C THR A 96 -2.09 10.11 4.40
N ASP A 97 -0.85 9.68 4.59
CA ASP A 97 -0.27 9.36 5.90
C ASP A 97 -0.08 10.61 6.81
N ALA A 98 0.51 10.43 8.01
CA ALA A 98 0.80 11.53 8.93
C ALA A 98 1.80 12.57 8.38
N ARG A 99 2.57 12.24 7.34
CA ARG A 99 3.51 13.12 6.63
C ARG A 99 2.88 13.82 5.43
N GLY A 100 1.59 13.57 5.16
CA GLY A 100 0.92 14.09 3.98
C GLY A 100 1.32 13.37 2.70
N ASN A 101 1.88 12.17 2.80
CA ASN A 101 2.24 11.35 1.65
C ASN A 101 1.04 10.50 1.22
N PRO A 102 0.58 10.57 -0.04
CA PRO A 102 -0.23 9.51 -0.62
C PRO A 102 0.54 8.17 -0.70
N PRO A 103 -0.13 7.02 -0.86
CA PRO A 103 0.52 5.70 -0.89
C PRO A 103 1.61 5.58 -1.98
N LEU A 104 1.45 6.22 -3.13
CA LEU A 104 2.46 6.23 -4.21
C LEU A 104 3.82 6.74 -3.72
N TYR A 105 3.85 7.70 -2.80
CA TYR A 105 5.11 8.25 -2.27
C TYR A 105 5.89 7.21 -1.47
N ALA A 106 5.20 6.27 -0.82
CA ALA A 106 5.83 5.18 -0.09
C ALA A 106 6.66 4.29 -1.05
N ALA A 107 6.14 3.99 -2.24
CA ALA A 107 6.88 3.26 -3.28
C ALA A 107 8.11 4.05 -3.78
N LEU A 108 7.97 5.36 -4.00
CA LEU A 108 9.08 6.19 -4.50
C LEU A 108 10.18 6.42 -3.45
N THR A 109 9.81 6.52 -2.18
CA THR A 109 10.78 6.71 -1.08
C THR A 109 11.54 5.43 -0.74
N LYS A 110 10.95 4.25 -0.97
CA LYS A 110 11.55 2.93 -0.74
C LYS A 110 12.11 2.27 -2.00
N TRP A 111 12.14 3.03 -3.09
CA TRP A 111 12.64 2.56 -4.37
C TRP A 111 13.99 1.87 -4.21
N SER A 112 14.06 0.63 -4.70
CA SER A 112 15.26 -0.20 -4.66
C SER A 112 15.66 -0.56 -6.07
N THR A 113 16.91 -0.31 -6.43
CA THR A 113 17.47 -0.70 -7.74
C THR A 113 17.47 -2.22 -7.94
N THR A 114 17.69 -3.00 -6.87
CA THR A 114 17.65 -4.47 -6.89
C THR A 114 16.24 -5.01 -7.20
N ARG A 115 15.19 -4.37 -6.66
CA ARG A 115 13.78 -4.77 -6.84
C ARG A 115 13.00 -3.78 -7.69
N ARG A 116 13.67 -3.09 -8.63
CA ARG A 116 13.07 -2.00 -9.42
C ARG A 116 11.78 -2.39 -10.14
N HIS A 117 11.70 -3.63 -10.63
CA HIS A 117 10.55 -4.13 -11.38
C HIS A 117 9.28 -4.15 -10.53
N LEU A 118 9.38 -4.47 -9.23
CA LEU A 118 8.24 -4.46 -8.32
C LEU A 118 7.73 -3.03 -8.08
N TYR A 119 8.63 -2.09 -7.80
CA TYR A 119 8.25 -0.69 -7.58
C TYR A 119 7.77 -0.01 -8.86
N MET A 120 8.29 -0.40 -10.03
CA MET A 120 7.80 0.07 -11.32
C MET A 120 6.36 -0.40 -11.57
N ASP A 121 6.08 -1.69 -11.38
CA ASP A 121 4.72 -2.24 -11.52
C ASP A 121 3.74 -1.55 -10.56
N ILE A 122 4.11 -1.38 -9.29
CA ILE A 122 3.31 -0.62 -8.33
C ILE A 122 3.07 0.81 -8.80
N THR A 123 4.09 1.49 -9.31
CA THR A 123 3.96 2.87 -9.81
C THR A 123 2.97 2.91 -10.97
N GLU A 124 3.11 2.02 -11.95
CA GLU A 124 2.18 1.93 -13.08
C GLU A 124 0.73 1.66 -12.62
N GLN A 125 0.54 0.70 -11.70
CA GLN A 125 -0.77 0.40 -11.14
C GLN A 125 -1.40 1.62 -10.45
N MET A 126 -0.62 2.34 -9.64
CA MET A 126 -1.08 3.52 -8.92
C MET A 126 -1.41 4.68 -9.86
N ILE A 127 -0.59 4.93 -10.89
CA ILE A 127 -0.88 5.95 -11.91
C ILE A 127 -2.17 5.60 -12.68
N ARG A 128 -2.34 4.35 -13.10
CA ARG A 128 -3.59 3.88 -13.74
C ARG A 128 -4.80 4.05 -12.82
N ALA A 129 -4.61 3.89 -11.52
CA ALA A 129 -5.64 4.10 -10.51
C ALA A 129 -5.82 5.58 -10.11
N LYS A 130 -5.28 6.53 -10.90
CA LYS A 130 -5.39 7.99 -10.70
C LYS A 130 -4.80 8.47 -9.37
N ALA A 131 -3.66 7.89 -8.97
CA ALA A 131 -2.88 8.42 -7.86
C ALA A 131 -2.42 9.86 -8.14
N LEU A 132 -2.58 10.74 -7.17
CA LEU A 132 -2.16 12.13 -7.26
C LEU A 132 -0.63 12.24 -7.21
N VAL A 133 -0.05 12.78 -8.30
CA VAL A 133 1.40 13.00 -8.44
C VAL A 133 1.83 14.44 -8.15
N THR A 134 0.89 15.39 -8.19
CA THR A 134 1.14 16.83 -8.04
C THR A 134 0.98 17.37 -6.62
N VAL A 135 0.34 16.61 -5.73
CA VAL A 135 0.18 16.96 -4.31
C VAL A 135 1.56 17.21 -3.70
N ARG A 136 1.67 18.11 -2.72
CA ARG A 136 2.91 18.30 -1.95
C ARG A 136 2.74 17.72 -0.56
N ASN A 137 3.70 16.90 -0.12
CA ASN A 137 3.71 16.41 1.25
C ASN A 137 4.12 17.51 2.25
N LYS A 138 4.12 17.20 3.55
CA LYS A 138 4.52 18.16 4.60
C LYS A 138 5.99 18.61 4.54
N SER A 139 6.81 17.96 3.71
CA SER A 139 8.18 18.36 3.39
C SER A 139 8.30 19.10 2.05
N ASN A 140 7.17 19.54 1.49
CA ASN A 140 7.07 20.29 0.24
C ASN A 140 7.53 19.54 -1.03
N HIS A 141 7.65 18.21 -0.99
CA HIS A 141 8.02 17.39 -2.15
C HIS A 141 6.78 16.88 -2.90
N THR A 142 6.86 16.86 -4.23
CA THR A 142 5.93 16.20 -5.15
C THR A 142 6.38 14.77 -5.48
N ALA A 143 5.55 13.99 -6.20
CA ALA A 143 5.97 12.67 -6.68
C ALA A 143 7.13 12.78 -7.67
N SER A 144 7.18 13.84 -8.48
CA SER A 144 8.29 14.10 -9.41
C SER A 144 9.61 14.34 -8.66
N ASP A 145 9.58 15.07 -7.55
CA ASP A 145 10.77 15.33 -6.74
C ASP A 145 11.32 14.03 -6.12
N LEU A 146 10.43 13.15 -5.67
CA LEU A 146 10.81 11.84 -5.14
C LEU A 146 11.31 10.89 -6.24
N ALA A 147 10.66 10.88 -7.40
CA ALA A 147 11.08 10.07 -8.55
C ALA A 147 12.50 10.41 -8.99
N LYS A 148 12.88 11.70 -9.05
CA LYS A 148 14.24 12.10 -9.41
C LYS A 148 15.31 11.55 -8.45
N ARG A 149 14.96 11.31 -7.18
CA ARG A 149 15.87 10.75 -6.17
C ARG A 149 16.15 9.26 -6.37
N THR A 150 15.29 8.55 -7.12
CA THR A 150 15.47 7.12 -7.40
C THR A 150 16.62 6.86 -8.39
N LYS A 151 17.01 7.88 -9.16
CA LYS A 151 17.97 7.79 -10.27
C LYS A 151 17.57 6.77 -11.35
N ASP A 152 16.27 6.48 -11.47
CA ASP A 152 15.71 5.63 -12.50
C ASP A 152 14.92 6.49 -13.51
N ASP A 153 15.49 6.67 -14.69
CA ASP A 153 14.90 7.54 -15.72
C ASP A 153 13.51 7.09 -16.14
N LYS A 154 13.22 5.78 -16.09
CA LYS A 154 11.92 5.26 -16.50
C LYS A 154 10.81 5.71 -15.55
N VAL A 155 11.05 5.65 -14.23
CA VAL A 155 10.02 6.10 -13.26
C VAL A 155 9.86 7.61 -13.28
N VAL A 156 10.95 8.35 -13.52
CA VAL A 156 10.91 9.81 -13.68
C VAL A 156 10.06 10.18 -14.90
N GLN A 157 10.28 9.54 -16.05
CA GLN A 157 9.49 9.76 -17.26
C GLN A 157 8.02 9.39 -17.05
N LEU A 158 7.73 8.24 -16.43
CA LEU A 158 6.38 7.79 -16.13
C LEU A 158 5.60 8.80 -15.28
N ILE A 159 6.20 9.27 -14.19
CA ILE A 159 5.56 10.27 -13.31
C ILE A 159 5.43 11.62 -14.01
N THR A 160 6.44 12.04 -14.78
CA THR A 160 6.39 13.31 -15.51
C THR A 160 5.29 13.30 -16.58
N ALA A 161 5.07 12.17 -17.26
CA ALA A 161 3.97 12.00 -18.19
C ALA A 161 2.61 12.07 -17.49
N ALA A 162 2.48 11.43 -16.32
CA ALA A 162 1.24 11.45 -15.53
C ALA A 162 0.83 12.84 -15.00
N VAL A 163 1.78 13.77 -14.84
CA VAL A 163 1.49 15.16 -14.45
C VAL A 163 0.79 15.95 -15.57
N LYS A 164 0.93 15.53 -16.83
CA LYS A 164 0.41 16.24 -18.01
C LYS A 164 -0.99 15.79 -18.44
N LEU A 165 -1.54 14.76 -17.80
CA LEU A 165 -2.87 14.20 -18.06
C LEU A 165 -3.91 14.86 -17.16
#